data_AF-A0AAJ1UDR4-F1
#
_entry.id   AF-A0AAJ1UDR4-F1
#
_cell.length_a   1.000
_cell.length_b   1.000
_cell.length_c   1.000
_cell.angle_alpha   90.00
_cell.angle_beta   90.00
_cell.angle_gamma   90.00
#
_symmetry.space_group_name_H-M   'P 1'
#
loop_
_entity.id
_entity.type
_entity.pdbx_description
1 polymer ?
#
loop_
_entity_poly.entity_id
_entity_poly.type
_entity_poly.pdbx_seq_one_letter_code
_entity_poly.pdbx_strand_id
1 'polypeptide(L)'
;MTTRVPLPPPMLPDTVDVAALADYGAPLLQALARRETPLPPDAGERLVAALARIALALQAGNPAQIRQQEGWWGRLLGRDVAREAEGHALQSQLGVLALQAREQAQHLQQHMQLRAMAIIEHSAAAAALDGWAELAASRLTTLDIAGQAALSHRLDHLRRLASLRRLEAGQWQLLQDQDNLLLQRFARIHDVLLPAWRQAALAGQAAAGAALAGKAATLHAQINDEVAAAQARLP
;
A
#
# COMPACT_ATOMS: atom_id res chain seq x y z
N MET A 1 20.15 -7.85 12.65
CA MET A 1 20.56 -7.13 11.43
C MET A 1 21.54 -8.02 10.67
N THR A 2 21.08 -8.72 9.64
CA THR A 2 21.97 -9.47 8.74
C THR A 2 22.69 -8.45 7.85
N THR A 3 24.00 -8.31 8.03
CA THR A 3 24.87 -7.50 7.18
C THR A 3 24.76 -8.01 5.75
N ARG A 4 24.07 -7.24 4.90
CA ARG A 4 23.88 -7.58 3.50
C ARG A 4 25.19 -7.40 2.76
N VAL A 5 25.61 -8.42 2.01
CA VAL A 5 26.81 -8.37 1.17
C VAL A 5 26.65 -7.23 0.15
N PRO A 6 27.66 -6.39 -0.09
CA PRO A 6 27.59 -5.34 -1.13
C PRO A 6 27.41 -5.96 -2.54
N LEU A 7 26.83 -5.21 -3.47
CA LEU A 7 26.81 -5.63 -4.88
C LEU A 7 28.23 -5.56 -5.45
N PRO A 8 28.60 -6.46 -6.38
CA PRO A 8 29.93 -6.45 -6.97
C PRO A 8 30.13 -5.14 -7.77
N PRO A 9 31.30 -4.49 -7.63
CA PRO A 9 31.60 -3.28 -8.40
C PRO A 9 31.75 -3.62 -9.90
N PRO A 10 31.54 -2.65 -10.79
CA PRO A 10 31.73 -2.84 -12.22
C PRO A 10 33.18 -3.18 -12.52
N MET A 11 33.41 -4.25 -13.29
CA MET A 11 34.74 -4.73 -13.67
C MET A 11 34.75 -5.14 -15.13
N LEU A 12 35.71 -4.62 -15.91
CA LEU A 12 35.91 -5.04 -17.29
C LEU A 12 36.75 -6.31 -17.34
N PRO A 13 36.47 -7.25 -18.25
CA PRO A 13 37.34 -8.39 -18.48
C PRO A 13 38.67 -7.93 -19.07
N ASP A 14 39.80 -8.46 -18.62
CA ASP A 14 41.13 -8.17 -19.16
C ASP A 14 41.44 -8.94 -20.46
N THR A 15 40.40 -9.16 -21.27
CA THR A 15 40.47 -9.97 -22.49
C THR A 15 39.72 -9.26 -23.62
N VAL A 16 40.08 -9.61 -24.86
CA VAL A 16 39.30 -9.30 -26.07
C VAL A 16 38.48 -10.51 -26.53
N ASP A 17 38.51 -11.60 -25.77
CA ASP A 17 37.72 -12.80 -26.05
C ASP A 17 36.22 -12.48 -26.07
N VAL A 18 35.59 -12.80 -27.20
CA VAL A 18 34.18 -12.57 -27.49
C VAL A 18 33.29 -13.29 -26.48
N ALA A 19 33.67 -14.49 -26.03
CA ALA A 19 32.90 -15.24 -25.03
C ALA A 19 32.89 -14.52 -23.67
N ALA A 20 34.07 -14.09 -23.21
CA ALA A 20 34.19 -13.31 -21.98
C ALA A 20 33.44 -11.96 -22.04
N LEU A 21 33.40 -11.31 -23.20
CA LEU A 21 32.63 -10.08 -23.41
C LEU A 21 31.12 -10.33 -23.41
N ALA A 22 30.66 -11.46 -23.95
CA ALA A 22 29.26 -11.86 -23.92
C ALA A 22 28.76 -12.15 -22.50
N ASP A 23 29.63 -12.70 -21.64
CA ASP A 23 29.34 -13.01 -20.23
C ASP A 23 29.52 -11.81 -19.28
N TYR A 24 29.87 -10.63 -19.79
CA TYR A 24 30.10 -9.42 -19.00
C TYR A 24 28.96 -9.13 -18.01
N GLY A 25 29.24 -8.86 -16.73
CA GLY A 25 28.18 -8.61 -15.74
C GLY A 25 27.48 -9.85 -15.19
N ALA A 26 27.88 -11.07 -15.58
CA ALA A 26 27.39 -12.30 -14.94
C ALA A 26 27.52 -12.31 -13.40
N PRO A 27 28.62 -11.84 -12.78
CA PRO A 27 28.72 -11.77 -11.32
C PRO A 27 27.65 -10.88 -10.70
N LEU A 28 27.34 -9.73 -11.32
CA LEU A 28 26.26 -8.85 -10.88
C LEU A 28 24.91 -9.53 -11.00
N LEU A 29 24.60 -10.13 -12.16
CA LEU A 29 23.30 -10.79 -12.36
C LEU A 29 23.10 -11.95 -11.38
N GLN A 30 24.14 -12.73 -11.10
CA GLN A 30 24.07 -13.79 -10.11
C GLN A 30 23.84 -13.24 -8.69
N ALA A 31 24.50 -12.12 -8.34
CA ALA A 31 24.29 -11.45 -7.06
C ALA A 31 22.87 -10.87 -6.92
N LEU A 32 22.28 -10.39 -8.03
CA LEU A 32 20.91 -9.87 -8.06
C LEU A 32 19.87 -11.01 -7.96
N ALA A 33 20.06 -12.12 -8.68
CA ALA A 33 19.14 -13.27 -8.64
C ALA A 33 19.03 -13.86 -7.21
N ARG A 34 20.12 -13.87 -6.45
CA ARG A 34 20.12 -14.33 -5.04
C ARG A 34 19.36 -13.41 -4.07
N ARG A 35 19.03 -12.18 -4.49
CA ARG A 35 18.35 -11.16 -3.67
C ARG A 35 16.87 -11.04 -3.99
N GLU A 36 16.36 -11.76 -4.98
CA GLU A 36 14.94 -11.71 -5.32
C GLU A 36 14.11 -12.15 -4.13
N THR A 37 13.32 -11.22 -3.60
CA THR A 37 12.45 -11.45 -2.46
C THR A 37 11.01 -11.31 -2.96
N PRO A 38 10.17 -12.35 -2.86
CA PRO A 38 8.77 -12.23 -3.20
C PRO A 38 8.09 -11.28 -2.21
N LEU A 39 7.34 -10.30 -2.73
CA LEU A 39 6.59 -9.39 -1.87
C LEU A 39 5.26 -10.04 -1.42
N PRO A 40 4.82 -9.75 -0.18
CA PRO A 40 3.53 -10.22 0.32
C PRO A 40 2.36 -9.52 -0.40
N PRO A 41 1.19 -10.18 -0.50
CA PRO A 41 0.00 -9.64 -1.15
C PRO A 41 -0.58 -8.41 -0.43
N ASP A 42 -1.51 -7.74 -1.12
CA ASP A 42 -2.04 -6.43 -0.75
C ASP A 42 -2.70 -6.42 0.65
N ALA A 43 -2.21 -5.57 1.55
CA ALA A 43 -2.68 -5.50 2.93
C ALA A 43 -3.78 -4.45 3.14
N GLY A 44 -3.97 -3.53 2.20
CA GLY A 44 -4.93 -2.42 2.31
C GLY A 44 -6.38 -2.87 2.45
N GLU A 45 -6.77 -3.95 1.77
CA GLU A 45 -8.15 -4.49 1.79
C GLU A 45 -8.66 -4.78 3.20
N ARG A 46 -7.80 -5.38 4.05
CA ARG A 46 -8.18 -5.74 5.43
C ARG A 46 -8.46 -4.52 6.29
N LEU A 47 -7.71 -3.44 6.10
CA LEU A 47 -7.94 -2.18 6.80
C LEU A 47 -9.22 -1.50 6.29
N VAL A 48 -9.47 -1.49 4.98
CA VAL A 48 -10.72 -0.95 4.41
C VAL A 48 -11.94 -1.72 4.94
N ALA A 49 -11.87 -3.05 5.00
CA ALA A 49 -12.93 -3.88 5.57
C ALA A 49 -13.18 -3.58 7.06
N ALA A 50 -12.12 -3.34 7.84
CA ALA A 50 -12.25 -2.95 9.24
C ALA A 50 -12.89 -1.56 9.41
N LEU A 51 -12.51 -0.59 8.57
CA LEU A 51 -13.13 0.74 8.54
C LEU A 51 -14.61 0.69 8.16
N ALA A 52 -14.97 -0.14 7.17
CA ALA A 52 -16.36 -0.35 6.77
C ALA A 52 -17.22 -0.91 7.91
N ARG A 53 -16.68 -1.83 8.73
CA ARG A 53 -17.37 -2.36 9.91
C ARG A 53 -17.58 -1.29 10.98
N ILE A 54 -16.61 -0.40 11.19
CA ILE A 54 -16.77 0.76 12.09
C ILE A 54 -17.89 1.66 11.58
N ALA A 55 -17.89 2.02 10.29
CA ALA A 55 -18.94 2.85 9.69
C ALA A 55 -20.33 2.22 9.88
N LEU A 56 -20.46 0.90 9.65
CA LEU A 56 -21.70 0.15 9.86
C LEU A 56 -22.16 0.18 11.34
N ALA A 57 -21.23 0.01 12.28
CA ALA A 57 -21.53 0.09 13.72
C ALA A 57 -22.02 1.48 14.16
N LEU A 58 -21.60 2.55 13.47
CA LEU A 58 -22.03 3.92 13.75
C LEU A 58 -23.45 4.21 13.24
N GLN A 59 -23.93 3.49 12.23
CA GLN A 59 -25.29 3.64 11.69
C GLN A 59 -26.37 3.39 12.75
N ALA A 60 -26.11 2.50 13.71
CA ALA A 60 -27.03 2.18 14.82
C ALA A 60 -27.36 3.37 15.72
N GLY A 61 -26.44 4.33 15.84
CA GLY A 61 -26.65 5.55 16.61
C GLY A 61 -27.57 6.55 15.92
N ASN A 62 -28.04 6.28 14.69
CA ASN A 62 -28.92 7.16 13.93
C ASN A 62 -30.06 6.39 13.20
N PRO A 63 -31.05 5.85 13.95
CA PRO A 63 -32.13 5.03 13.39
C PRO A 63 -33.06 5.79 12.43
N ALA A 64 -33.06 7.14 12.47
CA ALA A 64 -33.77 7.96 11.49
C ALA A 64 -33.17 7.83 10.08
N GLN A 65 -31.84 7.66 9.98
CA GLN A 65 -31.12 7.55 8.71
C GLN A 65 -31.29 6.14 8.11
N ILE A 66 -31.28 5.09 8.94
CA ILE A 66 -31.58 3.71 8.52
C ILE A 66 -32.98 3.63 7.90
N ARG A 67 -33.97 4.24 8.56
CA ARG A 67 -35.36 4.26 8.07
C ARG A 67 -35.52 5.03 6.75
N GLN A 68 -34.69 6.03 6.47
CA GLN A 68 -34.76 6.77 5.20
C GLN A 68 -34.14 6.01 4.02
N GLN A 69 -33.17 5.13 4.27
CA GLN A 69 -32.51 4.35 3.22
C GLN A 69 -33.28 3.09 2.80
N GLU A 70 -34.19 2.59 3.64
CA GLU A 70 -35.08 1.49 3.28
C GLU A 70 -36.40 1.97 2.69
N GLY A 71 -36.68 1.53 1.46
CA GLY A 71 -37.98 1.69 0.82
C GLY A 71 -39.08 0.99 1.61
N TRP A 72 -40.34 1.39 1.41
CA TRP A 72 -41.54 0.84 2.07
C TRP A 72 -41.46 -0.68 2.26
N TRP A 73 -41.13 -1.44 1.23
CA TRP A 73 -41.09 -2.91 1.27
C TRP A 73 -40.06 -3.50 2.24
N GLY A 74 -38.94 -2.81 2.50
CA GLY A 74 -37.96 -3.23 3.50
C GLY A 74 -38.52 -3.13 4.92
N ARG A 75 -39.25 -2.05 5.21
CA ARG A 75 -39.91 -1.79 6.51
C ARG A 75 -41.04 -2.78 6.79
N LEU A 76 -41.79 -3.17 5.75
CA LEU A 76 -42.86 -4.16 5.89
C LEU A 76 -42.32 -5.57 6.21
N LEU A 77 -41.08 -5.86 5.81
CA LEU A 77 -40.41 -7.14 6.03
C LEU A 77 -39.53 -7.15 7.30
N GLY A 78 -39.52 -6.09 8.09
CA GLY A 78 -38.71 -5.97 9.32
C GLY A 78 -37.21 -5.94 9.08
N ARG A 79 -36.76 -5.61 7.86
CA ARG A 79 -35.33 -5.48 7.52
C ARG A 79 -34.68 -4.30 8.22
N ASP A 80 -35.46 -3.26 8.49
CA ASP A 80 -35.06 -2.09 9.26
C ASP A 80 -34.76 -2.46 10.72
N VAL A 81 -35.63 -3.27 11.34
CA VAL A 81 -35.44 -3.77 12.71
C VAL A 81 -34.23 -4.70 12.81
N ALA A 82 -34.01 -5.56 11.81
CA ALA A 82 -32.84 -6.43 11.75
C ALA A 82 -31.53 -5.63 11.65
N ARG A 83 -31.51 -4.58 10.82
CA ARG A 83 -30.36 -3.66 10.71
C ARG A 83 -30.15 -2.81 11.95
N GLU A 84 -31.22 -2.39 12.63
CA GLU A 84 -31.14 -1.66 13.89
C GLU A 84 -30.57 -2.55 15.02
N ALA A 85 -31.00 -3.81 15.11
CA ALA A 85 -30.48 -4.79 16.06
C ALA A 85 -29.01 -5.16 15.79
N GLU A 86 -28.66 -5.41 14.53
CA GLU A 86 -27.27 -5.65 14.09
C GLU A 86 -26.38 -4.44 14.41
N GLY A 87 -26.89 -3.24 14.13
CA GLY A 87 -26.25 -1.99 14.48
C GLY A 87 -26.00 -1.86 15.99
N HIS A 88 -27.00 -2.11 16.83
CA HIS A 88 -26.83 -1.98 18.29
C HIS A 88 -25.86 -3.02 18.86
N ALA A 89 -25.86 -4.25 18.33
CA ALA A 89 -24.86 -5.25 18.67
C ALA A 89 -23.45 -4.77 18.30
N LEU A 90 -23.26 -4.23 17.10
CA LEU A 90 -21.97 -3.69 16.65
C LEU A 90 -21.56 -2.42 17.42
N GLN A 91 -22.51 -1.59 17.84
CA GLN A 91 -22.27 -0.39 18.63
C GLN A 91 -21.67 -0.75 20.00
N SER A 92 -22.17 -1.81 20.64
CA SER A 92 -21.60 -2.35 21.88
C SER A 92 -20.16 -2.85 21.70
N GLN A 93 -19.77 -3.20 20.47
CA GLN A 93 -18.46 -3.71 20.09
C GLN A 93 -17.55 -2.65 19.44
N LEU A 94 -17.94 -1.37 19.39
CA LEU A 94 -17.15 -0.30 18.75
C LEU A 94 -15.71 -0.19 19.29
N GLY A 95 -15.50 -0.51 20.57
CA GLY A 95 -14.14 -0.59 21.15
C GLY A 95 -13.29 -1.70 20.53
N VAL A 96 -13.88 -2.88 20.33
CA VAL A 96 -13.22 -4.04 19.70
C VAL A 96 -12.97 -3.77 18.21
N LEU A 97 -13.94 -3.20 17.49
CA LEU A 97 -13.79 -2.86 16.07
C LEU A 97 -12.68 -1.81 15.85
N ALA A 98 -12.58 -0.81 16.74
CA ALA A 98 -11.49 0.17 16.70
C ALA A 98 -10.12 -0.48 16.93
N LEU A 99 -10.03 -1.43 17.88
CA LEU A 99 -8.80 -2.18 18.13
C LEU A 99 -8.40 -3.05 16.93
N GLN A 100 -9.35 -3.75 16.31
CA GLN A 100 -9.11 -4.54 15.09
C GLN A 100 -8.63 -3.65 13.93
N ALA A 101 -9.24 -2.48 13.73
CA ALA A 101 -8.80 -1.55 12.69
C ALA A 101 -7.35 -1.06 12.95
N ARG A 102 -6.99 -0.82 14.22
CA ARG A 102 -5.62 -0.47 14.59
C ARG A 102 -4.63 -1.61 14.31
N GLU A 103 -4.98 -2.84 14.62
CA GLU A 103 -4.17 -4.01 14.29
C GLU A 103 -3.94 -4.12 12.78
N GLN A 104 -4.98 -3.95 11.96
CA GLN A 104 -4.83 -3.96 10.50
C GLN A 104 -3.97 -2.79 10.00
N ALA A 105 -4.08 -1.60 10.61
CA ALA A 105 -3.21 -0.47 10.29
C ALA A 105 -1.74 -0.76 10.63
N GLN A 106 -1.45 -1.46 11.73
CA GLN A 106 -0.09 -1.88 12.09
C GLN A 106 0.46 -2.91 11.10
N HIS A 107 -0.34 -3.89 10.69
CA HIS A 107 0.06 -4.84 9.65
C HIS A 107 0.36 -4.14 8.32
N LEU A 108 -0.47 -3.18 7.92
CA LEU A 108 -0.22 -2.37 6.73
C LEU A 108 1.11 -1.60 6.84
N GLN A 109 1.37 -0.95 7.98
CA GLN A 109 2.64 -0.26 8.23
C GLN A 109 3.86 -1.19 8.13
N GLN A 110 3.77 -2.42 8.66
CA GLN A 110 4.84 -3.41 8.55
C GLN A 110 5.08 -3.82 7.09
N HIS A 111 4.01 -4.06 6.33
CA HIS A 111 4.11 -4.38 4.90
C HIS A 111 4.74 -3.21 4.12
N MET A 112 4.36 -1.97 4.43
CA MET A 112 4.94 -0.77 3.83
C MET A 112 6.43 -0.60 4.14
N GLN A 113 6.89 -1.03 5.33
CA GLN A 113 8.33 -1.02 5.66
C GLN A 113 9.10 -2.05 4.81
N LEU A 114 8.56 -3.25 4.66
CA LEU A 114 9.14 -4.28 3.79
C LEU A 114 9.18 -3.81 2.32
N ARG A 115 8.10 -3.19 1.83
CA ARG A 115 8.03 -2.62 0.49
C ARG A 115 9.04 -1.48 0.30
N ALA A 116 9.19 -0.58 1.29
CA ALA A 116 10.18 0.48 1.23
C ALA A 116 11.62 -0.05 1.11
N MET A 117 11.95 -1.12 1.82
CA MET A 117 13.25 -1.79 1.66
C MET A 117 13.41 -2.34 0.24
N ALA A 118 12.38 -2.99 -0.30
CA ALA A 118 12.40 -3.53 -1.65
C ALA A 118 12.56 -2.42 -2.72
N ILE A 119 11.91 -1.27 -2.56
CA ILE A 119 12.08 -0.10 -3.45
C ILE A 119 13.54 0.37 -3.47
N ILE A 120 14.17 0.48 -2.30
CA ILE A 120 15.58 0.86 -2.18
C ILE A 120 16.47 -0.17 -2.88
N GLU A 121 16.19 -1.46 -2.69
CA GLU A 121 16.95 -2.55 -3.31
C GLU A 121 16.85 -2.54 -4.84
N HIS A 122 15.64 -2.37 -5.39
CA HIS A 122 15.44 -2.31 -6.84
C HIS A 122 16.09 -1.06 -7.43
N SER A 123 16.04 0.06 -6.73
CA SER A 123 16.73 1.29 -7.13
C SER A 123 18.25 1.12 -7.11
N ALA A 124 18.81 0.48 -6.08
CA ALA A 124 20.24 0.17 -5.99
C ALA A 124 20.68 -0.84 -7.06
N ALA A 125 19.85 -1.83 -7.37
CA ALA A 125 20.09 -2.78 -8.46
C ALA A 125 20.13 -2.08 -9.83
N ALA A 126 19.20 -1.15 -10.09
CA ALA A 126 19.21 -0.34 -11.30
C ALA A 126 20.50 0.49 -11.42
N ALA A 127 20.88 1.19 -10.34
CA ALA A 127 22.11 1.99 -10.33
C ALA A 127 23.38 1.14 -10.55
N ALA A 128 23.43 -0.06 -9.96
CA ALA A 128 24.52 -1.00 -10.21
C ALA A 128 24.56 -1.44 -11.68
N LEU A 129 23.42 -1.79 -12.27
CA LEU A 129 23.33 -2.17 -13.68
C LEU A 129 23.76 -1.03 -14.61
N ASP A 130 23.42 0.22 -14.29
CA ASP A 130 23.89 1.39 -15.03
C ASP A 130 25.41 1.55 -14.94
N GLY A 131 25.99 1.44 -13.74
CA GLY A 131 27.44 1.56 -13.56
C GLY A 131 28.22 0.50 -14.34
N TRP A 132 27.70 -0.72 -14.43
CA TRP A 132 28.26 -1.75 -15.32
C TRP A 132 28.04 -1.40 -16.81
N ALA A 133 26.87 -0.91 -17.19
CA ALA A 133 26.61 -0.51 -18.59
C ALA A 133 27.49 0.67 -19.04
N GLU A 134 27.73 1.65 -18.17
CA GLU A 134 28.58 2.82 -18.43
C GLU A 134 30.05 2.40 -18.59
N LEU A 135 30.52 1.50 -17.72
CA LEU A 135 31.88 0.96 -17.83
C LEU A 135 32.06 0.14 -19.12
N ALA A 136 31.07 -0.68 -19.50
CA ALA A 136 31.10 -1.37 -20.79
C ALA A 136 31.12 -0.41 -21.98
N ALA A 137 30.34 0.68 -21.91
CA ALA A 137 30.28 1.68 -22.97
C ALA A 137 31.64 2.33 -23.26
N SER A 138 32.43 2.61 -22.21
CA SER A 138 33.75 3.23 -22.36
C SER A 138 34.77 2.32 -23.06
N ARG A 139 34.56 1.00 -23.03
CA ARG A 139 35.43 0.01 -23.69
C ARG A 139 35.00 -0.35 -25.10
N LEU A 140 33.79 0.00 -25.54
CA LEU A 140 33.30 -0.37 -26.87
C LEU A 140 34.23 0.13 -28.00
N THR A 141 34.74 1.35 -27.91
CA THR A 141 35.54 1.96 -28.98
C THR A 141 36.95 1.38 -29.13
N THR A 142 37.41 0.56 -28.18
CA THR A 142 38.75 -0.04 -28.18
C THR A 142 38.75 -1.49 -28.68
N LEU A 143 37.59 -2.06 -28.94
CA LEU A 143 37.41 -3.45 -29.41
C LEU A 143 37.34 -3.53 -30.93
N ASP A 144 37.61 -4.72 -31.46
CA ASP A 144 37.36 -5.06 -32.86
C ASP A 144 35.86 -5.27 -33.14
N ILE A 145 35.48 -5.49 -34.40
CA ILE A 145 34.06 -5.58 -34.81
C ILE A 145 33.32 -6.70 -34.05
N ALA A 146 33.97 -7.86 -33.84
CA ALA A 146 33.36 -8.98 -33.15
C ALA A 146 33.18 -8.70 -31.65
N GLY A 147 34.19 -8.14 -30.98
CA GLY A 147 34.10 -7.73 -29.59
C GLY A 147 33.09 -6.59 -29.36
N GLN A 148 33.01 -5.63 -30.28
CA GLN A 148 31.99 -4.58 -30.28
C GLN A 148 30.57 -5.15 -30.35
N ALA A 149 30.33 -6.12 -31.23
CA ALA A 149 29.01 -6.73 -31.38
C ALA A 149 28.60 -7.50 -30.10
N ALA A 150 29.49 -8.28 -29.51
CA ALA A 150 29.20 -9.02 -28.28
C ALA A 150 28.96 -8.10 -27.08
N LEU A 151 29.81 -7.10 -26.88
CA LEU A 151 29.68 -6.18 -25.75
C LEU A 151 28.47 -5.24 -25.91
N SER A 152 28.12 -4.83 -27.13
CA SER A 152 26.96 -3.97 -27.38
C SER A 152 25.64 -4.68 -27.07
N HIS A 153 25.46 -5.93 -27.52
CA HIS A 153 24.29 -6.74 -27.15
C HIS A 153 24.17 -6.88 -25.63
N ARG A 154 25.30 -7.12 -24.96
CA ARG A 154 25.30 -7.30 -23.52
C ARG A 154 24.99 -6.00 -22.76
N LEU A 155 25.52 -4.88 -23.21
CA LEU A 155 25.21 -3.56 -22.68
C LEU A 155 23.72 -3.20 -22.83
N ASP A 156 23.12 -3.51 -23.99
CA ASP A 156 21.69 -3.31 -24.20
C ASP A 156 20.86 -4.15 -23.22
N HIS A 157 21.26 -5.40 -22.98
CA HIS A 157 20.61 -6.25 -22.00
C HIS A 157 20.68 -5.67 -20.58
N LEU A 158 21.86 -5.21 -20.13
CA LEU A 158 22.02 -4.58 -18.81
C LEU A 158 21.15 -3.32 -18.67
N ARG A 159 21.10 -2.48 -19.70
CA ARG A 159 20.25 -1.27 -19.71
C ARG A 159 18.76 -1.62 -19.63
N ARG A 160 18.31 -2.65 -20.37
CA ARG A 160 16.91 -3.13 -20.28
C ARG A 160 16.57 -3.61 -18.88
N LEU A 161 17.47 -4.36 -18.24
CA LEU A 161 17.29 -4.80 -16.85
C LEU A 161 17.27 -3.61 -15.89
N ALA A 162 18.12 -2.60 -16.07
CA ALA A 162 18.11 -1.40 -15.23
C ALA A 162 16.77 -0.67 -15.33
N SER A 163 16.25 -0.49 -16.55
CA SER A 163 14.93 0.09 -16.79
C SER A 163 13.81 -0.72 -16.15
N LEU A 164 13.85 -2.05 -16.25
CA LEU A 164 12.87 -2.92 -15.59
C LEU A 164 12.88 -2.73 -14.07
N ARG A 165 14.07 -2.73 -13.44
CA ARG A 165 14.20 -2.53 -11.99
C ARG A 165 13.66 -1.16 -11.54
N ARG A 166 13.87 -0.10 -12.32
CA ARG A 166 13.27 1.22 -12.04
C ARG A 166 11.75 1.21 -12.15
N LEU A 167 11.20 0.55 -13.18
CA LEU A 167 9.76 0.42 -13.35
C LEU A 167 9.13 -0.32 -12.18
N GLU A 168 9.72 -1.44 -11.74
CA GLU A 168 9.26 -2.19 -10.56
C GLU A 168 9.29 -1.32 -9.30
N ALA A 169 10.39 -0.61 -9.05
CA ALA A 169 10.49 0.31 -7.93
C ALA A 169 9.43 1.42 -7.99
N GLY A 170 9.16 1.97 -9.18
CA GLY A 170 8.14 2.98 -9.41
C GLY A 170 6.72 2.47 -9.15
N GLN A 171 6.40 1.25 -9.61
CA GLN A 171 5.10 0.62 -9.34
C GLN A 171 4.89 0.44 -7.84
N TRP A 172 5.93 0.02 -7.12
CA TRP A 172 5.85 -0.14 -5.68
C TRP A 172 5.76 1.19 -4.94
N GLN A 173 6.41 2.24 -5.43
CA GLN A 173 6.25 3.58 -4.88
C GLN A 173 4.80 4.05 -5.00
N LEU A 174 4.13 3.80 -6.13
CA LEU A 174 2.71 4.14 -6.29
C LEU A 174 1.83 3.39 -5.29
N LEU A 175 2.09 2.11 -5.03
CA LEU A 175 1.37 1.35 -3.99
C LEU A 175 1.68 1.89 -2.58
N GLN A 176 2.94 2.26 -2.31
CA GLN A 176 3.35 2.88 -1.04
C GLN A 176 2.59 4.19 -0.79
N ASP A 177 2.44 5.03 -1.80
CA ASP A 177 1.75 6.31 -1.70
C ASP A 177 0.24 6.12 -1.48
N GLN A 178 -0.35 5.10 -2.11
CA GLN A 178 -1.75 4.72 -1.89
C GLN A 178 -1.99 4.24 -0.45
N ASP A 179 -1.14 3.37 0.07
CA ASP A 179 -1.27 2.86 1.44
C ASP A 179 -1.02 3.97 2.49
N ASN A 180 -0.12 4.92 2.20
CA ASN A 180 0.08 6.10 3.04
C ASN A 180 -1.20 6.93 3.17
N LEU A 181 -1.89 7.17 2.06
CA LEU A 181 -3.17 7.88 2.08
C LEU A 181 -4.23 7.10 2.87
N LEU A 182 -4.28 5.77 2.73
CA LEU A 182 -5.19 4.93 3.50
C LEU A 182 -4.93 5.03 5.01
N LEU A 183 -3.65 5.00 5.43
CA LEU A 183 -3.28 5.19 6.83
C LEU A 183 -3.62 6.59 7.37
N GLN A 184 -3.47 7.64 6.55
CA GLN A 184 -3.89 8.99 6.93
C GLN A 184 -5.40 9.08 7.16
N ARG A 185 -6.20 8.45 6.30
CA ARG A 185 -7.66 8.37 6.47
C ARG A 185 -8.04 7.59 7.72
N PHE A 186 -7.38 6.45 7.96
CA PHE A 186 -7.54 5.69 9.18
C PHE A 186 -7.25 6.56 10.42
N ALA A 187 -6.12 7.27 10.45
CA ALA A 187 -5.76 8.15 11.56
C ALA A 187 -6.80 9.26 11.76
N ARG A 188 -7.28 9.88 10.68
CA ARG A 188 -8.36 10.88 10.76
C ARG A 188 -9.64 10.29 11.36
N ILE A 189 -10.06 9.10 10.93
CA ILE A 189 -11.24 8.42 11.49
C ILE A 189 -11.02 8.08 12.96
N HIS A 190 -9.90 7.42 13.27
CA HIS A 190 -9.63 6.85 14.59
C HIS A 190 -9.33 7.91 15.65
N ASP A 191 -8.53 8.93 15.33
CA ASP A 191 -8.02 9.89 16.31
C ASP A 191 -8.89 11.15 16.42
N VAL A 192 -9.64 11.50 15.37
CA VAL A 192 -10.43 12.73 15.32
C VAL A 192 -11.93 12.47 15.25
N LEU A 193 -12.38 11.77 14.20
CA LEU A 193 -13.82 11.69 13.90
C LEU A 193 -14.56 10.77 14.88
N LEU A 194 -14.01 9.59 15.17
CA LEU A 194 -14.64 8.61 16.04
C LEU A 194 -14.74 9.09 17.50
N PRO A 195 -13.70 9.69 18.11
CA PRO A 195 -13.82 10.28 19.44
C PRO A 195 -14.81 11.44 19.49
N ALA A 196 -14.79 12.34 18.50
CA ALA A 196 -15.74 13.46 18.42
C ALA A 196 -17.18 12.97 18.29
N TRP A 197 -17.41 11.91 17.51
CA TRP A 197 -18.72 11.29 17.38
C TRP A 197 -19.19 10.70 18.70
N ARG A 198 -18.33 9.96 19.42
CA ARG A 198 -18.66 9.38 20.73
C ARG A 198 -19.06 10.46 21.73
N GLN A 199 -18.32 11.57 21.77
CA GLN A 199 -18.65 12.71 22.63
C GLN A 199 -20.01 13.32 22.27
N ALA A 200 -20.29 13.53 20.99
CA ALA A 200 -21.57 14.09 20.53
C ALA A 200 -22.76 13.13 20.81
N ALA A 201 -22.57 11.83 20.62
CA ALA A 201 -23.57 10.80 20.86
C ALA A 201 -23.92 10.68 22.37
N LEU A 202 -22.91 10.64 23.24
CA LEU A 202 -23.13 10.60 24.69
C LEU A 202 -23.79 11.88 25.22
N ALA A 203 -23.37 13.05 24.71
CA ALA A 203 -23.98 14.33 25.09
C ALA A 203 -25.44 14.46 24.62
N GLY A 204 -25.77 13.92 23.44
CA GLY A 204 -27.14 13.89 22.93
C GLY A 204 -28.06 12.88 23.64
N GLN A 205 -27.51 11.87 24.33
CA GLN A 205 -28.28 10.98 25.19
C GLN A 205 -28.54 11.60 26.58
N ALA A 206 -27.60 12.40 27.09
CA ALA A 206 -27.71 13.06 28.39
C ALA A 206 -28.57 14.34 28.36
N ALA A 207 -28.61 15.04 27.22
CA ALA A 207 -29.42 16.24 27.02
C ALA A 207 -30.42 16.02 25.88
N ALA A 208 -31.68 16.45 26.05
CA ALA A 208 -32.72 16.41 25.01
C ALA A 208 -32.46 17.44 23.87
N GLY A 209 -31.25 17.44 23.30
CA GLY A 209 -30.77 18.47 22.39
C GLY A 209 -30.65 17.98 20.95
N ALA A 210 -31.59 18.39 20.09
CA ALA A 210 -31.58 18.10 18.65
C ALA A 210 -30.29 18.57 17.93
N ALA A 211 -29.64 19.64 18.41
CA ALA A 211 -28.40 20.15 17.85
C ALA A 211 -27.21 19.19 18.01
N LEU A 212 -27.12 18.46 19.13
CA LEU A 212 -26.05 17.50 19.39
C LEU A 212 -26.24 16.21 18.59
N ALA A 213 -27.49 15.76 18.42
CA ALA A 213 -27.83 14.68 17.50
C ALA A 213 -27.48 15.04 16.04
N GLY A 214 -27.73 16.29 15.62
CA GLY A 214 -27.29 16.80 14.32
C GLY A 214 -25.77 16.78 14.15
N LYS A 215 -25.01 17.14 15.19
CA LYS A 215 -23.53 17.07 15.16
C LYS A 215 -23.02 15.63 15.01
N ALA A 216 -23.61 14.67 15.73
CA ALA A 216 -23.25 13.25 15.60
C ALA A 216 -23.56 12.71 14.20
N ALA A 217 -24.69 13.10 13.59
CA ALA A 217 -25.05 12.72 12.23
C ALA A 217 -24.06 13.28 11.19
N THR A 218 -23.64 14.54 11.32
CA THR A 218 -22.62 15.14 10.44
C THR A 218 -21.27 14.43 10.55
N LEU A 219 -20.83 14.10 11.77
CA LEU A 219 -19.57 13.36 11.97
C LEU A 219 -19.64 11.94 11.39
N HIS A 220 -20.79 11.28 11.49
CA HIS A 220 -21.00 9.97 10.87
C HIS A 220 -20.97 10.06 9.33
N ALA A 221 -21.58 11.08 8.72
CA ALA A 221 -21.47 11.30 7.28
C ALA A 221 -20.02 11.50 6.83
N GLN A 222 -19.23 12.28 7.57
CA GLN A 222 -17.80 12.45 7.29
C GLN A 222 -17.01 11.14 7.39
N ILE A 223 -17.33 10.27 8.35
CA ILE A 223 -16.70 8.94 8.45
C ILE A 223 -17.06 8.08 7.23
N ASN A 224 -18.32 8.10 6.79
CA ASN A 224 -18.75 7.37 5.60
C ASN A 224 -18.07 7.89 4.33
N ASP A 225 -17.89 9.20 4.19
CA ASP A 225 -17.16 9.80 3.06
C ASP A 225 -15.70 9.34 3.02
N GLU A 226 -15.03 9.29 4.19
CA GLU A 226 -13.66 8.78 4.31
C GLU A 226 -13.56 7.28 3.96
N VAL A 227 -14.53 6.47 4.42
CA VAL A 227 -14.60 5.04 4.09
C VAL A 227 -14.89 4.81 2.61
N ALA A 228 -15.83 5.55 2.01
CA ALA A 228 -16.13 5.46 0.59
C ALA A 228 -14.92 5.87 -0.26
N ALA A 229 -14.20 6.92 0.14
CA ALA A 229 -12.98 7.34 -0.53
C ALA A 229 -11.82 6.32 -0.38
N ALA A 230 -11.79 5.53 0.70
CA ALA A 230 -10.87 4.41 0.87
C ALA A 230 -11.26 3.21 -0.02
N GLN A 231 -12.56 2.89 -0.11
CA GLN A 231 -13.07 1.80 -0.96
C GLN A 231 -12.87 2.07 -2.46
N ALA A 232 -13.08 3.31 -2.90
CA ALA A 232 -12.93 3.71 -4.30
C ALA A 232 -11.48 3.59 -4.83
N ARG A 233 -10.51 3.31 -3.95
CA ARG A 233 -9.09 3.17 -4.26
C ARG A 233 -8.59 1.73 -4.14
N LEU A 234 -9.45 0.78 -3.80
CA LEU A 234 -9.11 -0.63 -3.93
C LEU A 234 -9.11 -1.00 -5.43
N PRO A 235 -8.15 -1.82 -5.89
CA PRO A 235 -8.10 -2.30 -7.28
C PRO A 235 -9.25 -3.24 -7.65
#